data_AF-A0A432V034-F1
#
_entry.id   AF-A0A432V034-F1
#
_cell.length_a   1.000
_cell.length_b   1.000
_cell.length_c   1.000
_cell.angle_alpha   90.00
_cell.angle_beta   90.00
_cell.angle_gamma   90.00
#
_symmetry.space_group_name_H-M   'P 1'
#
loop_
_entity.id
_entity.type
_entity.pdbx_description
1 polymer ?
#
loop_
_entity_poly.entity_id
_entity_poly.type
_entity_poly.pdbx_seq_one_letter_code
_entity_poly.pdbx_strand_id
1 'polypeptide(L)'
;MSAIAAVILDAAAGLAVPFIKKILADKLGDGGKLAGEVIDTVAGKLGVPADDIPSIAESDPTAVQEAIIASEPIAADLVLAYVESQRLSNELQLAEMAKEQTWTWAWRPAWMYLIGFFWLWLIVAVPLANAITGASIDIVDAGTLMTLTAAYLGLYLGGHTIKDVATKWSRK
;
A
#
# COMPACT_ATOMS: atom_id res chain seq x y z
N MET A 1 3.94 11.33 14.63
CA MET A 1 4.46 10.87 15.94
C MET A 1 3.69 11.59 17.04
N SER A 2 3.06 10.86 17.96
CA SER A 2 2.31 11.45 19.09
C SER A 2 3.25 12.12 20.09
N ALA A 3 2.81 13.18 20.76
CA ALA A 3 3.57 13.83 21.84
C ALA A 3 3.90 12.85 22.98
N ILE A 4 2.98 11.94 23.30
CA ILE A 4 3.17 10.90 24.32
C ILE A 4 4.27 9.91 23.89
N ALA A 5 4.32 9.54 22.61
CA ALA A 5 5.36 8.67 22.08
C ALA A 5 6.76 9.29 22.22
N ALA A 6 6.89 10.61 22.04
CA ALA A 6 8.14 11.32 22.22
C ALA A 6 8.60 11.32 23.69
N VAL A 7 7.68 11.53 24.64
CA VAL A 7 7.97 11.47 26.09
C VAL A 7 8.45 10.08 26.50
N ILE A 8 7.76 9.03 26.04
CA ILE A 8 8.15 7.65 26.34
C ILE A 8 9.51 7.32 25.69
N LEU A 9 9.76 7.80 24.47
CA LEU A 9 11.03 7.56 23.78
C LEU A 9 12.21 8.25 24.49
N ASP A 10 12.00 9.46 25.01
CA ASP A 10 12.99 10.20 25.78
C ASP A 10 13.29 9.51 27.12
N ALA A 11 12.25 9.13 27.87
CA ALA A 11 12.39 8.35 29.10
C ALA A 11 13.08 6.99 28.86
N ALA A 12 12.88 6.40 27.68
CA ALA A 12 13.49 5.15 27.27
C ALA A 12 14.95 5.29 26.79
N ALA A 13 15.48 6.49 26.55
CA ALA A 13 16.75 6.70 25.84
C ALA A 13 17.92 5.88 26.44
N GLY A 14 18.03 5.85 27.78
CA GLY A 14 19.06 5.09 28.51
C GLY A 14 18.71 3.63 28.83
N LEU A 15 17.49 3.17 28.53
CA LEU A 15 16.99 1.84 28.90
C LEU A 15 17.26 0.80 27.82
N ALA A 16 17.42 -0.47 28.22
CA ALA A 16 17.58 -1.61 27.33
C ALA A 16 16.24 -2.13 26.78
N VAL A 17 15.49 -1.25 26.09
CA VAL A 17 14.15 -1.51 25.54
C VAL A 17 14.10 -1.37 24.00
N PRO A 18 14.80 -2.24 23.26
CA PRO A 18 14.96 -2.11 21.81
C PRO A 18 13.66 -2.17 21.00
N PHE A 19 12.64 -2.94 21.42
CA PHE A 19 11.38 -3.07 20.71
C PHE A 19 10.51 -1.82 20.87
N ILE A 20 10.33 -1.32 22.09
CA ILE A 20 9.62 -0.06 22.33
C ILE A 20 10.26 1.08 21.54
N LYS A 21 11.60 1.21 21.56
CA LYS A 21 12.31 2.23 20.78
C LYS A 21 12.04 2.11 19.28
N LYS A 22 12.08 0.90 18.72
CA LYS A 22 11.85 0.69 17.28
C LYS A 22 10.40 0.96 16.87
N ILE A 23 9.43 0.57 17.70
CA ILE A 23 8.00 0.80 17.46
C ILE A 23 7.68 2.30 17.51
N LEU A 24 8.10 2.99 18.59
CA LEU A 24 7.76 4.40 18.79
C LEU A 24 8.54 5.35 17.87
N ALA A 25 9.74 4.96 17.43
CA ALA A 25 10.50 5.69 16.41
C ALA A 25 9.98 5.45 14.98
N ASP A 26 8.79 4.85 14.83
CA ASP A 26 8.11 4.59 13.56
C ASP A 26 8.91 3.69 12.61
N LYS A 27 9.76 2.81 13.16
CA LYS A 27 10.51 1.82 12.38
C LYS A 27 9.80 0.47 12.29
N LEU A 28 8.68 0.29 13.00
CA LEU A 28 7.88 -0.93 13.03
C LEU A 28 6.39 -0.57 13.17
N GLY A 29 5.59 -0.75 12.11
CA GLY A 29 4.12 -0.76 12.18
C GLY A 29 3.37 -0.01 11.07
N ASP A 30 2.09 -0.34 10.92
CA ASP A 30 1.13 0.24 9.97
C ASP A 30 0.65 1.64 10.42
N GLY A 31 1.48 2.67 10.25
CA GLY A 31 1.08 4.07 10.46
C GLY A 31 0.76 4.45 11.92
N GLY A 32 1.32 3.75 12.91
CA GLY A 32 1.20 4.09 14.33
C GLY A 32 0.31 3.18 15.18
N LYS A 33 -0.33 2.16 14.60
CA LYS A 33 -1.16 1.20 15.37
C LYS A 33 -0.38 0.51 16.49
N LEU A 34 0.77 -0.08 16.15
CA LEU A 34 1.67 -0.71 17.14
C LEU A 34 2.16 0.28 18.20
N ALA A 35 2.39 1.54 17.81
CA ALA A 35 2.78 2.59 18.74
C ALA A 35 1.67 2.89 19.75
N GLY A 36 0.40 2.92 19.32
CA GLY A 36 -0.76 3.04 20.20
C GLY A 36 -0.84 1.90 21.21
N GLU A 37 -0.74 0.65 20.75
CA GLU A 37 -0.81 -0.53 21.62
C GLU A 37 0.33 -0.57 22.67
N VAL A 38 1.53 -0.12 22.30
CA VAL A 38 2.64 0.03 23.24
C VAL A 38 2.39 1.14 24.26
N ILE A 39 1.86 2.29 23.82
CA ILE A 39 1.49 3.39 24.72
C ILE A 39 0.44 2.91 25.73
N ASP A 40 -0.60 2.21 25.27
CA ASP A 40 -1.65 1.64 26.12
C ASP A 40 -1.09 0.60 27.09
N THR A 41 -0.12 -0.21 26.66
CA THR A 41 0.56 -1.19 27.52
C THR A 41 1.33 -0.50 28.63
N VAL A 42 2.10 0.54 28.31
CA VAL A 42 2.85 1.33 29.30
C VAL A 42 1.90 2.03 30.28
N ALA A 43 0.82 2.63 29.77
CA ALA A 43 -0.25 3.24 30.58
C ALA A 43 -0.86 2.23 31.55
N GLY A 44 -1.17 1.02 31.06
CA GLY A 44 -1.70 -0.08 31.87
C GLY A 44 -0.75 -0.56 32.96
N LYS A 45 0.57 -0.52 32.73
CA LYS A 45 1.58 -0.81 33.78
C LYS A 45 1.67 0.28 34.84
N LEU A 46 1.43 1.53 34.45
CA LEU A 46 1.35 2.67 35.36
C LEU A 46 -0.01 2.76 36.10
N GLY A 47 -1.03 2.06 35.61
CA GLY A 47 -2.38 2.12 36.17
C GLY A 47 -3.10 3.45 35.89
N VAL A 48 -2.65 4.21 34.88
CA VAL A 48 -3.19 5.51 34.51
C VAL A 48 -3.66 5.50 33.04
N PRO A 49 -4.55 6.43 32.65
CA PRO A 49 -4.81 6.72 31.24
C PRO A 49 -3.54 7.13 30.48
N ALA A 50 -3.45 6.79 29.19
CA ALA A 50 -2.30 7.14 28.35
C ALA A 50 -2.01 8.64 28.29
N ASP A 51 -3.04 9.48 28.37
CA ASP A 51 -2.93 10.94 28.35
C ASP A 51 -2.24 11.52 29.60
N ASP A 52 -2.23 10.77 30.71
CA ASP A 52 -1.63 11.21 31.99
C ASP A 52 -0.13 10.85 32.09
N ILE A 53 0.40 10.06 31.14
CA ILE A 53 1.81 9.65 31.11
C ILE A 53 2.77 10.85 31.17
N PRO A 54 2.57 11.96 30.43
CA PRO A 54 3.47 13.12 30.53
C PRO A 54 3.51 13.73 31.93
N SER A 55 2.38 13.82 32.62
CA SER A 55 2.32 14.36 33.98
C SER A 55 3.05 13.46 34.98
N ILE A 56 2.91 12.13 34.83
CA ILE A 56 3.67 11.18 35.66
C ILE A 56 5.16 11.23 35.34
N ALA A 57 5.55 11.40 34.07
CA ALA A 57 6.94 11.52 33.68
C ALA A 57 7.62 12.76 34.29
N GLU A 58 6.87 13.84 34.54
CA GLU A 58 7.37 15.02 35.26
C GLU A 58 7.47 14.80 36.77
N SER A 59 6.47 14.16 37.39
CA SER A 59 6.41 13.99 38.85
C SER A 59 7.22 12.81 39.38
N ASP A 60 7.25 11.70 38.63
CA ASP A 60 7.96 10.46 38.97
C ASP A 60 8.51 9.79 37.68
N PRO A 61 9.66 10.27 37.19
CA PRO A 61 10.31 9.69 36.01
C PRO A 61 10.68 8.21 36.19
N THR A 62 10.96 7.78 37.41
CA THR A 62 11.40 6.41 37.71
C THR A 62 10.27 5.41 37.49
N ALA A 63 9.05 5.74 37.95
CA ALA A 63 7.88 4.90 37.72
C ALA A 63 7.61 4.68 36.21
N VAL A 64 7.78 5.72 35.39
CA VAL A 64 7.64 5.60 33.93
C VAL A 64 8.71 4.70 33.33
N GLN A 65 9.97 4.81 33.78
CA GLN A 65 11.05 3.93 33.31
C GLN A 65 10.80 2.46 33.68
N GLU A 66 10.33 2.19 34.91
CA GLU A 66 9.99 0.83 35.35
C GLU A 66 8.84 0.25 34.53
N ALA A 67 7.79 1.04 34.26
CA ALA A 67 6.68 0.64 33.41
C ALA A 67 7.12 0.35 31.97
N ILE A 68 8.03 1.15 31.41
CA ILE A 68 8.63 0.91 30.10
C ILE A 68 9.41 -0.41 30.08
N ILE A 69 10.24 -0.67 31.08
CA ILE A 69 11.00 -1.95 31.19
C ILE A 69 10.04 -3.13 31.28
N ALA A 70 9.00 -3.02 32.11
CA ALA A 70 7.99 -4.07 32.28
C ALA A 70 7.12 -4.31 31.02
N SER A 71 7.06 -3.33 30.12
CA SER A 71 6.29 -3.39 28.87
C SER A 71 7.09 -3.95 27.70
N GLU A 72 8.42 -3.98 27.79
CA GLU A 72 9.30 -4.40 26.70
C GLU A 72 9.06 -5.86 26.23
N PRO A 73 8.85 -6.87 27.11
CA PRO A 73 8.52 -8.22 26.65
C PRO A 73 7.20 -8.29 25.88
N ILE A 74 6.20 -7.51 26.32
CA ILE A 74 4.90 -7.43 25.65
C ILE A 74 5.06 -6.76 24.29
N ALA A 75 5.86 -5.69 24.20
CA ALA A 75 6.16 -5.03 22.93
C ALA A 75 6.85 -5.98 21.93
N ALA A 76 7.72 -6.88 22.41
CA ALA A 76 8.32 -7.91 21.57
C ALA A 76 7.26 -8.90 21.04
N ASP A 77 6.35 -9.37 21.91
CA ASP A 77 5.26 -10.27 21.51
C ASP A 77 4.31 -9.62 20.50
N LEU A 78 4.01 -8.33 20.66
CA LEU A 78 3.19 -7.56 19.70
C LEU A 78 3.85 -7.50 18.32
N VAL A 79 5.17 -7.32 18.26
CA VAL A 79 5.91 -7.33 16.98
C VAL A 79 5.84 -8.71 16.33
N LEU A 80 6.00 -9.78 17.11
CA LEU A 80 5.89 -11.15 16.59
C LEU A 80 4.49 -11.44 16.05
N ALA A 81 3.45 -11.09 16.81
CA ALA A 81 2.05 -11.24 16.39
C ALA A 81 1.76 -10.43 15.12
N TYR A 82 2.30 -9.21 15.02
CA TYR A 82 2.17 -8.37 13.83
C TYR A 82 2.83 -8.99 12.60
N VAL A 83 4.07 -9.46 12.73
CA VAL A 83 4.79 -10.14 11.64
C VAL A 83 4.03 -11.38 11.18
N GLU A 84 3.51 -12.17 12.11
CA GLU A 84 2.73 -13.36 11.79
C GLU A 84 1.41 -13.01 11.08
N SER A 85 0.70 -11.98 11.54
CA SER A 85 -0.49 -11.48 10.86
C SER A 85 -0.19 -11.02 9.43
N GLN A 86 0.95 -10.35 9.21
CA GLN A 86 1.38 -9.92 7.88
C GLN A 86 1.71 -11.12 6.99
N ARG A 87 2.39 -12.14 7.54
CA ARG A 87 2.67 -13.39 6.83
C ARG A 87 1.38 -14.06 6.37
N LEU A 88 0.41 -14.24 7.26
CA LEU A 88 -0.87 -14.86 6.95
C LEU A 88 -1.69 -14.05 5.91
N SER A 89 -1.66 -12.71 6.01
CA SER A 89 -2.30 -11.84 5.01
C SER A 89 -1.68 -12.01 3.63
N ASN A 90 -0.35 -12.08 3.55
CA ASN A 90 0.37 -12.31 2.30
C ASN A 90 0.06 -13.71 1.74
N GLU A 91 0.02 -14.73 2.58
CA GLU A 91 -0.35 -16.10 2.16
C GLU A 91 -1.76 -16.16 1.59
N LEU A 92 -2.72 -15.46 2.21
CA LEU A 92 -4.08 -15.38 1.70
C LEU A 92 -4.13 -14.71 0.33
N GLN A 93 -3.40 -13.60 0.15
CA GLN A 93 -3.32 -12.90 -1.14
C GLN A 93 -2.69 -13.78 -2.24
N LEU A 94 -1.59 -14.47 -1.92
CA LEU A 94 -0.94 -15.40 -2.85
C LEU A 94 -1.83 -16.60 -3.19
N ALA A 95 -2.55 -17.14 -2.20
CA ALA A 95 -3.49 -18.23 -2.42
C ALA A 95 -4.65 -17.82 -3.33
N GLU A 96 -5.08 -16.55 -3.26
CA GLU A 96 -6.11 -16.02 -4.16
C GLU A 96 -5.56 -15.84 -5.58
N MET A 97 -4.35 -15.28 -5.72
CA MET A 97 -3.67 -15.17 -7.02
C MET A 97 -3.45 -16.55 -7.67
N ALA A 98 -3.15 -17.58 -6.89
CA ALA A 98 -2.93 -18.94 -7.38
C ALA A 98 -4.21 -19.60 -7.93
N LYS A 99 -5.40 -19.13 -7.52
CA LYS A 99 -6.70 -19.64 -8.02
C LYS A 99 -7.14 -18.96 -9.32
N GLU A 100 -6.51 -17.86 -9.72
CA GLU A 100 -6.90 -17.18 -10.95
C GLU A 100 -6.55 -18.03 -12.18
N GLN A 101 -7.60 -18.44 -12.91
CA GLN A 101 -7.44 -19.16 -14.16
C GLN A 101 -6.84 -18.21 -15.20
N THR A 102 -5.75 -18.59 -15.87
CA THR A 102 -4.93 -17.70 -16.71
C THR A 102 -5.74 -16.85 -17.71
N TRP A 103 -6.88 -17.34 -18.22
CA TRP A 103 -7.72 -16.59 -19.16
C TRP A 103 -8.39 -15.33 -18.55
N THR A 104 -8.66 -15.29 -17.24
CA THR A 104 -9.32 -14.14 -16.58
C THR A 104 -8.42 -12.90 -16.58
N TRP A 105 -7.11 -13.09 -16.65
CA TRP A 105 -6.11 -12.03 -16.71
C TRP A 105 -5.42 -11.91 -18.07
N ALA A 106 -5.14 -13.03 -18.77
CA ALA A 106 -4.32 -13.05 -19.99
C ALA A 106 -4.86 -12.19 -21.14
N TRP A 107 -6.17 -11.92 -21.18
CA TRP A 107 -6.73 -11.00 -22.18
C TRP A 107 -6.16 -9.59 -22.03
N ARG A 108 -5.77 -9.16 -20.81
CA ARG A 108 -5.21 -7.83 -20.55
C ARG A 108 -3.90 -7.61 -21.32
N PRO A 109 -2.82 -8.39 -21.10
CA PRO A 109 -1.60 -8.24 -21.88
C PRO A 109 -1.81 -8.58 -23.35
N ALA A 110 -2.67 -9.56 -23.68
CA ALA A 110 -2.95 -9.92 -25.08
C ALA A 110 -3.48 -8.71 -25.88
N TRP A 111 -4.47 -7.99 -25.35
CA TRP A 111 -5.00 -6.79 -25.99
C TRP A 111 -3.98 -5.64 -26.04
N MET A 112 -3.15 -5.48 -25.00
CA MET A 112 -2.10 -4.48 -24.98
C MET A 112 -1.08 -4.70 -26.12
N TYR A 113 -0.61 -5.94 -26.28
CA TYR A 113 0.31 -6.29 -27.36
C TYR A 113 -0.36 -6.25 -28.73
N LEU A 114 -1.64 -6.64 -28.84
CA LEU A 114 -2.39 -6.54 -30.09
C LEU A 114 -2.55 -5.08 -30.55
N ILE A 115 -2.90 -4.18 -29.64
CA ILE A 115 -2.99 -2.74 -29.93
C ILE A 115 -1.61 -2.19 -30.32
N GLY A 116 -0.56 -2.56 -29.57
CA GLY A 116 0.82 -2.19 -29.93
C GLY A 116 1.23 -2.68 -31.32
N PHE A 117 0.86 -3.92 -31.67
CA PHE A 117 1.06 -4.47 -33.00
C PHE A 117 0.30 -3.68 -34.08
N PHE A 118 -0.95 -3.29 -33.85
CA PHE A 118 -1.70 -2.47 -34.81
C PHE A 118 -1.09 -1.08 -35.00
N TRP A 119 -0.59 -0.46 -33.94
CA TRP A 119 0.14 0.81 -34.05
C TRP A 119 1.45 0.65 -34.84
N LEU A 120 2.22 -0.40 -34.56
CA LEU A 120 3.43 -0.73 -35.32
C LEU A 120 3.11 -1.00 -36.80
N TRP A 121 2.03 -1.74 -37.07
CA TRP A 121 1.57 -2.04 -38.41
C TRP A 121 1.20 -0.77 -39.18
N LEU A 122 0.40 0.11 -38.56
CA LEU A 122 -0.09 1.35 -39.15
C LEU A 122 1.03 2.37 -39.41
N ILE A 123 1.91 2.58 -38.43
CA ILE A 123 2.92 3.66 -38.48
C ILE A 123 4.19 3.21 -39.22
N VAL A 124 4.58 1.95 -39.08
CA VAL A 124 5.89 1.45 -39.54
C VAL A 124 5.74 0.45 -40.67
N ALA A 125 5.00 -0.65 -40.44
CA ALA A 125 5.03 -1.78 -41.38
C ALA A 125 4.41 -1.44 -42.74
N VAL A 126 3.23 -0.82 -42.77
CA VAL A 126 2.55 -0.48 -44.03
C VAL A 126 3.30 0.59 -44.84
N PRO A 127 3.71 1.73 -44.25
CA PRO A 127 4.48 2.73 -45.00
C PRO A 127 5.78 2.17 -45.56
N LEU A 128 6.49 1.34 -44.78
CA LEU A 128 7.72 0.68 -45.21
C LEU A 128 7.46 -0.32 -46.34
N ALA A 129 6.43 -1.16 -46.22
CA ALA A 129 6.07 -2.13 -47.24
C ALA A 129 5.69 -1.44 -48.56
N ASN A 130 4.86 -0.40 -48.50
CA ASN A 130 4.47 0.39 -49.67
C ASN A 130 5.70 1.06 -50.31
N ALA A 131 6.63 1.58 -49.50
CA ALA A 131 7.88 2.19 -50.00
C ALA A 131 8.82 1.19 -50.69
N ILE A 132 8.95 -0.03 -50.15
CA ILE A 132 9.85 -1.06 -50.71
C ILE A 132 9.28 -1.69 -51.97
N THR A 133 7.97 -1.98 -51.96
CA THR A 133 7.33 -2.81 -53.00
C THR A 133 6.59 -1.99 -54.06
N GLY A 134 6.37 -0.70 -53.82
CA GLY A 134 5.46 0.12 -54.63
C GLY A 134 3.99 -0.28 -54.49
N ALA A 135 3.66 -1.15 -53.53
CA ALA A 135 2.28 -1.51 -53.24
C ALA A 135 1.50 -0.31 -52.68
N SER A 136 0.18 -0.38 -52.80
CA SER A 136 -0.78 0.56 -52.21
C SER A 136 -1.65 -0.17 -51.20
N ILE A 137 -1.03 -0.71 -50.14
CA ILE A 137 -1.77 -1.35 -49.06
C ILE A 137 -2.58 -0.26 -48.35
N ASP A 138 -3.90 -0.45 -48.32
CA ASP A 138 -4.82 0.44 -47.60
C ASP A 138 -4.59 0.36 -46.09
N ILE A 139 -4.61 1.52 -45.45
CA ILE A 139 -4.48 1.66 -44.00
C ILE A 139 -5.85 1.92 -43.36
N VAL A 140 -6.11 1.25 -42.24
CA VAL A 140 -7.21 1.64 -41.36
C VAL A 140 -6.93 3.04 -40.84
N ASP A 141 -7.97 3.88 -40.75
CA ASP A 141 -7.80 5.23 -40.27
C ASP A 141 -7.31 5.25 -38.80
N ALA A 142 -6.45 6.22 -38.48
CA ALA A 142 -5.91 6.35 -37.14
C ALA A 142 -7.00 6.64 -36.08
N GLY A 143 -8.14 7.22 -36.48
CA GLY A 143 -9.27 7.51 -35.58
C GLY A 143 -9.92 6.23 -35.05
N THR A 144 -10.10 5.22 -35.91
CA THR A 144 -10.59 3.90 -35.52
C THR A 144 -9.64 3.24 -34.51
N LEU A 145 -8.33 3.28 -34.76
CA LEU A 145 -7.34 2.70 -33.84
C LEU A 145 -7.24 3.48 -32.51
N MET A 146 -7.36 4.80 -32.55
CA MET A 146 -7.46 5.65 -31.36
C MET A 146 -8.70 5.33 -30.53
N THR A 147 -9.85 5.11 -31.19
CA THR A 147 -11.10 4.76 -30.52
C THR A 147 -10.98 3.40 -29.82
N LEU A 148 -10.41 2.40 -30.51
CA LEU A 148 -10.16 1.08 -29.93
C LEU A 148 -9.19 1.16 -28.74
N THR A 149 -8.12 1.95 -28.87
CA THR A 149 -7.13 2.17 -27.81
C THR A 149 -7.78 2.85 -26.60
N ALA A 150 -8.58 3.88 -26.81
CA ALA A 150 -9.30 4.58 -25.76
C ALA A 150 -10.33 3.68 -25.06
N ALA A 151 -11.04 2.84 -25.81
CA ALA A 151 -11.97 1.86 -25.24
C ALA A 151 -11.24 0.84 -24.35
N TYR A 152 -10.10 0.30 -24.82
CA TYR A 152 -9.28 -0.60 -24.03
C TYR A 152 -8.73 0.07 -22.75
N LEU A 153 -8.16 1.27 -22.85
CA LEU A 153 -7.68 2.02 -21.69
C LEU A 153 -8.80 2.34 -20.71
N GLY A 154 -10.00 2.65 -21.21
CA GLY A 154 -11.18 2.87 -20.38
C GLY A 154 -11.59 1.64 -19.59
N LEU A 155 -11.65 0.47 -20.23
CA LEU A 155 -11.96 -0.80 -19.58
C LEU A 155 -10.87 -1.24 -18.59
N TYR A 156 -9.60 -1.01 -18.94
CA TYR A 156 -8.45 -1.52 -18.20
C TYR A 156 -8.03 -0.63 -17.03
N LEU A 157 -7.97 0.70 -17.24
CA LEU A 157 -7.46 1.67 -16.26
C LEU A 157 -8.57 2.47 -15.56
N GLY A 158 -9.79 2.49 -16.12
CA GLY A 158 -10.74 3.57 -15.84
C GLY A 158 -12.16 3.13 -15.54
N GLY A 159 -12.44 1.87 -15.20
CA GLY A 159 -13.81 1.41 -14.96
C GLY A 159 -14.56 2.26 -13.92
N HIS A 160 -13.90 2.61 -12.80
CA HIS A 160 -14.45 3.51 -11.78
C HIS A 160 -14.51 4.96 -12.25
N THR A 161 -13.50 5.46 -12.95
CA THR A 161 -13.47 6.83 -13.50
C THR A 161 -14.60 7.06 -14.51
N ILE A 162 -14.84 6.10 -15.40
CA ILE A 162 -15.93 6.14 -16.38
C ILE A 162 -17.28 6.09 -15.66
N LYS A 163 -17.43 5.20 -14.67
CA LYS A 163 -18.65 5.11 -13.85
C LYS A 163 -18.94 6.41 -13.10
N ASP A 164 -17.91 7.04 -12.52
CA ASP A 164 -18.04 8.29 -11.78
C ASP A 164 -18.41 9.45 -12.69
N VAL A 165 -17.82 9.54 -13.89
CA VAL A 165 -18.19 10.54 -14.91
C VAL A 165 -19.63 10.32 -15.36
N ALA A 166 -20.04 9.09 -15.68
CA ALA A 166 -21.41 8.77 -16.08
C ALA A 166 -22.43 9.11 -14.98
N THR A 167 -22.10 8.81 -13.73
CA THR A 167 -22.97 9.11 -12.56
C THR A 167 -23.11 10.63 -12.34
N LYS A 168 -22.04 11.40 -12.55
CA LYS A 168 -22.09 12.86 -12.48
C LYS A 168 -22.90 13.46 -13.63
N TRP A 169 -22.89 12.82 -14.79
CA TRP A 169 -23.60 13.31 -15.97
C TRP A 169 -25.10 13.00 -15.94
N SER A 170 -25.51 11.86 -15.37
CA SER A 170 -26.94 11.51 -15.19
C SER A 170 -27.64 12.26 -14.06
N ARG A 171 -26.87 12.96 -13.19
CA ARG A 171 -27.39 13.80 -12.11
C ARG A 171 -27.51 15.29 -12.49
N LYS A 172 -27.16 15.65 -13.74
CA LYS A 172 -27.47 16.95 -14.35
C LYS A 172 -28.76 16.84 -15.16
#